data_AF-A0A4V1IPU7-F1
#
_entry.id   AF-A0A4V1IPU7-F1
#
_cell.length_a   1.000
_cell.length_b   1.000
_cell.length_c   1.000
_cell.angle_alpha   90.00
_cell.angle_beta   90.00
_cell.angle_gamma   90.00
#
_symmetry.space_group_name_H-M   'P 1'
#
loop_
_entity.id
_entity.type
_entity.pdbx_description
1 polymer ?
#
loop_
_entity_poly.entity_id
_entity_poly.type
_entity_poly.pdbx_seq_one_letter_code
_entity_poly.pdbx_strand_id
1 'polypeptide(L)'
;MSYLPPSEAAREKFHRTTGIRESTAPFEVSVVLLGRMIQEALALLSLYSLDAIDGLLCDTTLNALQRFYVTSSVYKLCEDVEIEAKNWASPALFAALLEAVDAFRGKLRSLGYAVVKSTAKSEVDELRRQIKHFQKAQGLKTTMVFDPATLERITKLCARTAATSALQPVATTVAAL
;
A
#
# COMPACT_ATOMS: atom_id res chain seq x y z
N MET A 1 -1.23 36.46 -4.73
CA MET A 1 -0.43 35.37 -5.31
C MET A 1 -1.14 34.91 -6.57
N SER A 2 -0.50 34.99 -7.74
CA SER A 2 -1.07 34.48 -8.99
C SER A 2 -0.66 33.04 -9.19
N TYR A 3 -1.62 32.11 -9.16
CA TYR A 3 -1.39 30.73 -9.56
C TYR A 3 -1.68 30.61 -11.05
N LEU A 4 -0.68 30.18 -11.83
CA LEU A 4 -0.87 29.83 -13.22
C LEU A 4 -1.41 28.39 -13.28
N PRO A 5 -2.45 28.12 -14.09
CA PRO A 5 -2.90 26.77 -14.32
C PRO A 5 -1.79 25.95 -15.00
N PRO A 6 -1.76 24.63 -14.79
CA PRO A 6 -0.79 23.76 -15.44
C PRO A 6 -1.00 23.79 -16.95
N SER A 7 0.12 23.79 -17.71
CA SER A 7 0.09 23.70 -19.17
C SER A 7 -0.52 22.37 -19.64
N GLU A 8 -1.06 22.36 -20.86
CA GLU A 8 -1.59 21.15 -21.50
C GLU A 8 -0.56 20.00 -21.54
N ALA A 9 0.69 20.29 -21.87
CA ALA A 9 1.78 19.31 -21.87
C ALA A 9 2.01 18.67 -20.48
N ALA A 10 1.81 19.42 -19.39
CA ALA A 10 1.93 18.90 -18.04
C ALA A 10 0.74 17.98 -17.69
N ARG A 11 -0.47 18.33 -18.12
CA ARG A 11 -1.67 17.50 -17.97
C ARG A 11 -1.55 16.19 -18.76
N GLU A 12 -1.10 16.27 -20.02
CA GLU A 12 -0.86 15.09 -20.86
C GLU A 12 0.20 14.17 -20.24
N LYS A 13 1.32 14.73 -19.75
CA LYS A 13 2.35 13.95 -19.06
C LYS A 13 1.78 13.22 -17.84
N PHE A 14 0.96 13.90 -17.02
CA PHE A 14 0.31 13.27 -15.87
C PHE A 14 -0.56 12.07 -16.28
N HIS A 15 -1.45 12.25 -17.26
CA HIS A 15 -2.34 11.18 -17.72
C HIS A 15 -1.56 10.01 -18.32
N ARG A 16 -0.53 10.31 -19.13
CA ARG A 16 0.33 9.28 -19.73
C ARG A 16 1.12 8.49 -18.68
N THR A 17 1.67 9.16 -17.66
CA THR A 17 2.52 8.49 -16.67
C THR A 17 1.73 7.77 -15.58
N THR A 18 0.56 8.30 -15.18
CA THR A 18 -0.28 7.67 -14.15
C THR A 18 -1.29 6.68 -14.72
N GLY A 19 -1.62 6.77 -16.02
CA GLY A 19 -2.69 5.99 -16.64
C GLY A 19 -4.11 6.42 -16.25
N ILE A 20 -4.26 7.43 -15.39
CA ILE A 20 -5.56 7.98 -15.01
C ILE A 20 -6.14 8.70 -16.24
N ARG A 21 -7.34 8.30 -16.68
CA ARG A 21 -7.98 8.90 -17.85
C ARG A 21 -8.72 10.17 -17.47
N GLU A 22 -8.70 11.17 -18.34
CA GLU A 22 -9.48 12.41 -18.15
C GLU A 22 -11.00 12.15 -18.07
N SER A 23 -11.48 11.07 -18.71
CA SER A 23 -12.87 10.63 -18.60
C SER A 23 -13.26 10.14 -17.20
N THR A 24 -12.29 9.79 -16.34
CA THR A 24 -12.56 9.29 -14.99
C THR A 24 -12.90 10.43 -14.03
N ALA A 25 -12.17 11.54 -14.11
CA ALA A 25 -12.39 12.73 -13.31
C ALA A 25 -11.65 13.93 -13.92
N PRO A 26 -12.06 15.19 -13.63
CA PRO A 26 -11.30 16.38 -14.00
C PRO A 26 -9.85 16.29 -13.52
N PHE A 27 -8.92 16.91 -14.27
CA PHE A 27 -7.49 16.87 -13.98
C PHE A 27 -7.16 17.26 -12.53
N GLU A 28 -7.71 18.39 -12.07
CA GLU A 28 -7.46 18.95 -10.74
C GLU A 28 -7.94 17.99 -9.64
N VAL A 29 -9.07 17.32 -9.87
CA VAL A 29 -9.61 16.30 -8.97
C VAL A 29 -8.73 15.06 -8.97
N SER A 30 -8.27 14.61 -10.15
CA SER A 30 -7.40 13.43 -10.30
C SER A 30 -6.07 13.59 -9.55
N VAL A 31 -5.46 14.79 -9.61
CA VAL A 31 -4.21 15.10 -8.90
C VAL A 31 -4.39 15.01 -7.39
N VAL A 32 -5.46 15.62 -6.86
CA VAL A 32 -5.74 15.62 -5.41
C VAL A 32 -6.10 14.21 -4.91
N LEU A 33 -6.90 13.46 -5.68
CA LEU A 33 -7.24 12.08 -5.31
C LEU A 33 -6.02 11.17 -5.30
N LEU A 34 -5.13 11.29 -6.29
CA LEU A 34 -3.86 10.56 -6.29
C LEU A 34 -3.04 10.94 -5.05
N GLY A 35 -2.90 12.22 -4.75
CA GLY A 35 -2.17 12.68 -3.56
C GLY A 35 -2.74 12.09 -2.26
N ARG A 36 -4.07 12.03 -2.15
CA ARG A 36 -4.77 11.44 -1.01
C ARG A 36 -4.51 9.94 -0.90
N MET A 37 -4.57 9.20 -2.00
CA MET A 37 -4.25 7.76 -2.03
C MET A 37 -2.82 7.48 -1.54
N ILE A 38 -1.85 8.31 -1.96
CA ILE A 38 -0.46 8.20 -1.52
C ILE A 38 -0.32 8.48 -0.01
N GLN A 39 -0.95 9.54 0.49
CA GLN A 39 -0.91 9.86 1.93
C GLN A 39 -1.61 8.78 2.78
N GLU A 40 -2.74 8.23 2.31
CA GLU A 40 -3.45 7.12 2.95
C GLU A 40 -2.59 5.85 3.03
N ALA A 41 -1.88 5.51 1.94
CA ALA A 41 -0.95 4.39 1.92
C ALA A 41 0.22 4.59 2.90
N LEU A 42 0.82 5.79 2.94
CA LEU A 42 1.87 6.11 3.92
C LEU A 42 1.35 6.03 5.36
N ALA A 43 0.12 6.50 5.62
CA ALA A 43 -0.49 6.43 6.94
C ALA A 43 -0.78 4.98 7.36
N LEU A 44 -1.21 4.13 6.42
CA LEU A 44 -1.36 2.69 6.64
C LEU A 44 -0.04 2.01 6.99
N LEU A 45 1.10 2.50 6.50
CA LEU A 45 2.44 2.02 6.87
C LEU A 45 3.01 2.69 8.12
N SER A 46 2.21 3.47 8.85
CA SER A 46 2.66 4.23 10.03
C SER A 46 3.77 5.25 9.73
N LEU A 47 3.86 5.75 8.49
CA LEU A 47 4.85 6.74 8.05
C LEU A 47 4.27 8.15 7.93
N TYR A 48 2.95 8.30 8.03
CA TYR A 48 2.24 9.56 7.89
C TYR A 48 1.08 9.68 8.87
N SER A 49 0.69 10.91 9.23
CA SER A 49 -0.43 11.16 10.12
C SER A 49 -1.76 11.11 9.35
N LEU A 50 -2.79 10.53 9.96
CA LEU A 50 -4.13 10.48 9.37
C LEU A 50 -4.80 11.85 9.34
N ASP A 51 -4.48 12.71 10.31
CA ASP A 51 -5.04 14.06 10.40
C ASP A 51 -4.42 15.01 9.36
N ALA A 52 -3.32 14.59 8.72
CA ALA A 52 -2.62 15.35 7.70
C ALA A 52 -3.02 14.96 6.26
N ILE A 53 -4.03 14.10 6.08
CA ILE A 53 -4.47 13.64 4.76
C ILE A 53 -5.35 14.70 4.09
N ASP A 54 -4.77 15.43 3.15
CA ASP A 54 -5.41 16.53 2.41
C ASP A 54 -5.32 16.38 0.88
N GLY A 55 -4.50 15.46 0.39
CA GLY A 55 -4.22 15.25 -1.03
C GLY A 55 -3.15 16.17 -1.62
N LEU A 56 -2.50 17.00 -0.81
CA LEU A 56 -1.44 17.91 -1.22
C LEU A 56 -0.07 17.34 -0.87
N LEU A 57 0.75 17.08 -1.89
CA LEU A 57 2.09 16.50 -1.72
C LEU A 57 3.10 17.57 -1.26
N CYS A 58 3.03 17.93 0.01
CA CYS A 58 3.95 18.88 0.65
C CYS A 58 5.24 18.21 1.13
N ASP A 59 6.16 19.00 1.70
CA ASP A 59 7.44 18.53 2.26
C ASP A 59 7.25 17.41 3.29
N THR A 60 6.20 17.45 4.11
CA THR A 60 5.90 16.37 5.06
C THR A 60 5.61 15.06 4.34
N THR A 61 4.87 15.11 3.21
CA THR A 61 4.59 13.93 2.39
C THR A 61 5.85 13.44 1.68
N LEU A 62 6.66 14.34 1.10
CA LEU A 62 7.91 13.98 0.45
C LEU A 62 8.91 13.33 1.43
N ASN A 63 9.00 13.84 2.66
CA ASN A 63 9.82 13.24 3.71
C ASN A 63 9.32 11.84 4.11
N ALA A 64 8.01 11.60 4.13
CA ALA A 64 7.44 10.29 4.39
C ALA A 64 7.71 9.30 3.25
N LEU A 65 7.65 9.75 1.99
CA LEU A 65 8.03 8.98 0.80
C LEU A 65 9.53 8.62 0.80
N GLN A 66 10.38 9.56 1.19
CA GLN A 66 11.80 9.29 1.38
C GLN A 66 12.03 8.24 2.48
N ARG A 67 11.34 8.36 3.63
CA ARG A 67 11.42 7.36 4.72
C ARG A 67 10.95 5.98 4.25
N PHE A 68 9.88 5.93 3.46
CA PHE A 68 9.42 4.68 2.84
C PHE A 68 10.54 4.04 2.02
N TYR A 69 11.19 4.80 1.13
CA TYR A 69 12.27 4.33 0.27
C TYR A 69 13.50 3.86 1.05
N VAL A 70 13.99 4.65 2.02
CA VAL A 70 15.29 4.39 2.68
C VAL A 70 15.21 3.45 3.87
N THR A 71 14.10 3.46 4.61
CA THR A 71 14.00 2.79 5.92
C THR A 71 13.20 1.51 5.87
N SER A 72 12.25 1.41 4.95
CA SER A 72 11.26 0.34 5.03
C SER A 72 11.82 -0.98 4.49
N SER A 73 11.89 -2.01 5.34
CA SER A 73 12.05 -3.39 4.89
C SER A 73 10.92 -3.82 3.93
N VAL A 74 9.81 -3.09 3.95
CA VAL A 74 8.71 -3.20 2.97
C VAL A 74 9.14 -2.80 1.58
N TYR A 75 9.92 -1.72 1.44
CA TYR A 75 10.41 -1.28 0.11
C TYR A 75 11.31 -2.35 -0.52
N LYS A 76 12.12 -3.04 0.29
CA LYS A 76 12.95 -4.16 -0.17
C LYS A 76 12.16 -5.36 -0.72
N LEU A 77 10.83 -5.38 -0.59
CA LEU A 77 9.97 -6.38 -1.23
C LEU A 77 9.60 -6.01 -2.68
N CYS A 78 9.79 -4.74 -3.06
CA CYS A 78 9.63 -4.25 -4.42
C CYS A 78 11.04 -4.26 -5.06
N GLU A 79 11.47 -5.44 -5.52
CA GLU A 79 12.73 -5.57 -6.25
C GLU A 79 12.71 -4.67 -7.51
N ASP A 80 13.85 -4.02 -7.81
CA ASP A 80 14.17 -3.33 -9.08
C ASP A 80 13.71 -1.88 -9.34
N VAL A 81 13.24 -1.12 -8.34
CA VAL A 81 12.95 0.31 -8.55
C VAL A 81 14.16 1.18 -8.13
N GLU A 82 14.95 1.65 -9.10
CA GLU A 82 15.98 2.67 -8.86
C GLU A 82 15.33 4.07 -8.99
N ILE A 83 15.12 4.75 -7.87
CA ILE A 83 14.60 6.13 -7.90
C ILE A 83 15.77 7.09 -8.00
N GLU A 84 15.78 7.91 -9.06
CA GLU A 84 16.71 9.03 -9.20
C GLU A 84 16.69 9.88 -7.91
N ALA A 85 17.88 10.08 -7.32
CA ALA A 85 18.03 10.76 -6.05
C ALA A 85 17.28 12.11 -6.05
N LYS A 86 16.39 12.31 -5.08
CA LYS A 86 15.53 13.49 -4.85
C LYS A 86 14.21 13.54 -5.63
N ASN A 87 13.88 12.58 -6.50
CA ASN A 87 12.56 12.52 -7.13
C ASN A 87 11.55 11.68 -6.31
N TRP A 88 11.21 12.17 -5.12
CA TRP A 88 10.30 11.48 -4.19
C TRP A 88 8.83 11.50 -4.63
N ALA A 89 8.48 12.32 -5.62
CA ALA A 89 7.15 12.35 -6.23
C ALA A 89 7.10 11.58 -7.57
N SER A 90 8.02 10.64 -7.77
CA SER A 90 8.05 9.84 -8.98
C SER A 90 6.89 8.82 -9.01
N PRO A 91 6.24 8.64 -10.17
CA PRO A 91 5.18 7.64 -10.32
C PRO A 91 5.63 6.20 -10.02
N ALA A 92 6.90 5.87 -10.24
CA ALA A 92 7.47 4.58 -9.87
C ALA A 92 7.47 4.36 -8.34
N LEU A 93 7.83 5.38 -7.56
CA LEU A 93 7.79 5.28 -6.09
C LEU A 93 6.35 5.18 -5.58
N PHE A 94 5.42 5.88 -6.21
CA PHE A 94 3.99 5.77 -5.91
C PHE A 94 3.46 4.37 -6.18
N ALA A 95 3.81 3.78 -7.32
CA ALA A 95 3.44 2.41 -7.63
C ALA A 95 3.99 1.42 -6.58
N ALA A 96 5.30 1.50 -6.28
CA ALA A 96 5.93 0.65 -5.28
C ALA A 96 5.28 0.77 -3.88
N LEU A 97 4.89 1.98 -3.48
CA LEU A 97 4.16 2.21 -2.23
C LEU A 97 2.79 1.53 -2.22
N LEU A 98 2.01 1.67 -3.28
CA LEU A 98 0.67 1.09 -3.39
C LEU A 98 0.75 -0.45 -3.46
N GLU A 99 1.68 -0.98 -4.25
CA GLU A 99 1.95 -2.42 -4.36
C GLU A 99 2.36 -3.03 -3.02
N ALA A 100 3.19 -2.33 -2.24
CA ALA A 100 3.55 -2.75 -0.90
C ALA A 100 2.32 -2.90 0.02
N VAL A 101 1.41 -1.93 0.01
CA VAL A 101 0.17 -2.01 0.80
C VAL A 101 -0.71 -3.17 0.32
N ASP A 102 -0.87 -3.34 -0.99
CA ASP A 102 -1.64 -4.44 -1.57
C ASP A 102 -1.02 -5.81 -1.29
N ALA A 103 0.31 -5.93 -1.27
CA ALA A 103 1.00 -7.15 -0.89
C ALA A 103 0.70 -7.55 0.57
N PHE A 104 0.71 -6.61 1.51
CA PHE A 104 0.33 -6.89 2.90
C PHE A 104 -1.16 -7.17 3.07
N ARG A 105 -2.02 -6.49 2.31
CA ARG A 105 -3.45 -6.82 2.23
C ARG A 105 -3.65 -8.26 1.74
N GLY A 106 -2.95 -8.67 0.69
CA GLY A 106 -2.96 -10.03 0.16
C GLY A 106 -2.48 -11.06 1.19
N LYS A 107 -1.40 -10.77 1.91
CA LYS A 107 -0.90 -11.60 3.02
C LYS A 107 -1.94 -11.75 4.13
N LEU A 108 -2.59 -10.66 4.57
CA LEU A 108 -3.68 -10.75 5.55
C LEU A 108 -4.83 -11.65 5.07
N ARG A 109 -5.23 -11.53 3.80
CA ARG A 109 -6.26 -12.41 3.21
C ARG A 109 -5.82 -13.87 3.22
N SER A 110 -4.57 -14.17 2.86
CA SER A 110 -4.01 -15.53 2.89
C SER A 110 -3.97 -16.13 4.30
N LEU A 111 -3.85 -15.29 5.34
CA LEU A 111 -3.92 -15.68 6.75
C LEU A 111 -5.36 -15.78 7.28
N GLY A 112 -6.37 -15.64 6.42
CA GLY A 112 -7.79 -15.76 6.78
C GLY A 112 -8.45 -14.48 7.26
N TYR A 113 -7.79 -13.31 7.18
CA TYR A 113 -8.33 -12.01 7.62
C TYR A 113 -9.05 -11.25 6.49
N ALA A 114 -9.71 -11.96 5.58
CA ALA A 114 -10.56 -11.33 4.58
C ALA A 114 -11.84 -10.79 5.23
N VAL A 115 -12.27 -9.59 4.82
CA VAL A 115 -13.54 -8.99 5.25
C VAL A 115 -14.44 -8.88 4.03
N VAL A 116 -15.74 -9.13 4.22
CA VAL A 116 -16.76 -8.92 3.20
C VAL A 116 -16.77 -7.44 2.81
N LYS A 117 -16.57 -7.15 1.51
CA LYS A 117 -16.60 -5.78 0.99
C LYS A 117 -17.95 -5.15 1.31
N SER A 118 -17.92 -4.03 2.03
CA SER A 118 -19.08 -3.26 2.43
C SER A 118 -19.23 -2.09 1.46
N THR A 119 -20.39 -1.99 0.82
CA THR A 119 -20.69 -0.89 -0.12
C THR A 119 -20.69 0.49 0.53
N ALA A 120 -20.72 0.58 1.85
CA ALA A 120 -20.82 1.83 2.62
C ALA A 120 -19.47 2.34 3.16
N LYS A 121 -18.35 1.63 2.96
CA LYS A 121 -17.04 2.00 3.52
C LYS A 121 -15.97 2.11 2.46
N SER A 122 -14.99 2.98 2.71
CA SER A 122 -13.80 3.06 1.86
C SER A 122 -12.96 1.79 1.99
N GLU A 123 -12.19 1.47 0.94
CA GLU A 123 -11.29 0.32 0.99
C GLU A 123 -10.21 0.45 2.08
N VAL A 124 -9.80 1.69 2.38
CA VAL A 124 -8.86 1.99 3.46
C VAL A 124 -9.48 1.68 4.83
N ASP A 125 -10.73 2.06 5.07
CA ASP A 125 -11.43 1.75 6.32
C ASP A 125 -11.59 0.25 6.55
N GLU A 126 -11.88 -0.49 5.48
CA GLU A 126 -11.95 -1.94 5.52
C GLU A 126 -10.60 -2.55 5.87
N LEU A 127 -9.52 -2.09 5.24
CA LEU A 127 -8.18 -2.57 5.50
C LEU A 127 -7.73 -2.28 6.93
N ARG A 128 -8.01 -1.08 7.45
CA ARG A 128 -7.74 -0.75 8.87
C ARG A 128 -8.46 -1.68 9.83
N ARG A 129 -9.69 -2.10 9.51
CA ARG A 129 -10.44 -3.08 10.31
C ARG A 129 -9.84 -4.48 10.20
N GLN A 130 -9.39 -4.89 9.02
CA GLN A 130 -8.65 -6.14 8.84
C GLN A 130 -7.39 -6.15 9.71
N ILE A 131 -6.60 -5.07 9.67
CA ILE A 131 -5.40 -4.90 10.50
C ILE A 131 -5.77 -4.96 11.99
N LYS A 132 -6.84 -4.26 12.41
CA LYS A 132 -7.34 -4.31 13.79
C LYS A 132 -7.65 -5.73 14.25
N HIS A 133 -8.33 -6.52 13.43
CA HIS A 133 -8.69 -7.90 13.75
C HIS A 133 -7.45 -8.79 13.84
N PHE A 134 -6.51 -8.64 12.89
CA PHE A 134 -5.23 -9.32 12.93
C PHE A 134 -4.43 -8.99 14.19
N GLN A 135 -4.26 -7.70 14.52
CA GLN A 135 -3.50 -7.27 15.69
C GLN A 135 -4.08 -7.85 16.98
N LYS A 136 -5.41 -7.80 17.14
CA LYS A 136 -6.07 -8.41 18.30
C LYS A 136 -5.84 -9.92 18.38
N ALA A 137 -6.01 -10.63 17.28
CA ALA A 137 -5.81 -12.07 17.22
C ALA A 137 -4.36 -12.49 17.49
N GLN A 138 -3.40 -11.63 17.16
CA GLN A 138 -1.97 -11.86 17.40
C GLN A 138 -1.44 -11.27 18.72
N GLY A 139 -2.30 -10.72 19.58
CA GLY A 139 -1.90 -10.12 20.85
C GLY A 139 -1.04 -8.85 20.71
N LEU A 140 -1.13 -8.17 19.56
CA LEU A 140 -0.39 -6.93 19.28
C LEU A 140 -1.18 -5.70 19.77
N LYS A 141 -0.47 -4.58 19.97
CA LYS A 141 -1.10 -3.28 20.19
C LYS A 141 -2.03 -2.96 19.02
N THR A 142 -3.26 -2.56 19.32
CA THR A 142 -4.24 -2.21 18.29
C THR A 142 -3.99 -0.79 17.77
N THR A 143 -3.20 -0.67 16.70
CA THR A 143 -2.89 0.61 16.03
C THR A 143 -3.70 0.81 14.75
N MET A 144 -4.30 -0.25 14.20
CA MET A 144 -5.05 -0.26 12.93
C MET A 144 -4.23 0.14 11.69
N VAL A 145 -2.89 0.09 11.81
CA VAL A 145 -1.92 0.34 10.74
C VAL A 145 -0.89 -0.79 10.73
N PHE A 146 -0.19 -0.94 9.61
CA PHE A 146 0.95 -1.84 9.46
C PHE A 146 2.20 -1.25 10.13
N ASP A 147 2.16 -1.12 11.46
CA ASP A 147 3.34 -0.79 12.24
C ASP A 147 4.42 -1.89 12.13
N PRO A 148 5.69 -1.61 12.49
CA PRO A 148 6.78 -2.57 12.33
C PRO A 148 6.51 -3.94 12.97
N ALA A 149 5.88 -3.96 14.15
CA ALA A 149 5.54 -5.21 14.84
C ALA A 149 4.48 -6.02 14.07
N THR A 150 3.50 -5.34 13.49
CA THR A 150 2.46 -5.94 12.64
C THR A 150 3.06 -6.53 11.37
N LEU A 151 3.91 -5.77 10.67
CA LEU A 151 4.59 -6.21 9.45
C LEU A 151 5.47 -7.45 9.68
N GLU A 152 6.27 -7.41 10.75
CA GLU A 152 7.12 -8.53 11.14
C GLU A 152 6.29 -9.78 11.45
N ARG A 153 5.18 -9.63 12.17
CA ARG A 153 4.30 -10.74 12.53
C ARG A 153 3.62 -11.35 11.31
N ILE A 154 3.11 -10.55 10.38
CA ILE A 154 2.52 -11.03 9.12
C ILE A 154 3.56 -11.84 8.34
N THR A 155 4.76 -11.28 8.17
CA THR A 155 5.85 -11.91 7.40
C THR A 155 6.24 -13.27 8.00
N LYS A 156 6.40 -13.34 9.33
CA LYS A 156 6.71 -14.59 10.05
C LYS A 156 5.61 -15.64 9.88
N LEU A 157 4.34 -15.27 9.90
CA LEU A 157 3.23 -16.20 9.74
C LEU A 157 3.13 -16.72 8.31
N CYS A 158 3.22 -15.84 7.30
CA CYS A 158 3.20 -16.26 5.90
C CYS A 158 4.35 -17.22 5.56
N ALA A 159 5.56 -16.96 6.08
CA ALA A 159 6.70 -17.87 5.89
C ALA A 159 6.45 -19.26 6.48
N ARG A 160 5.78 -19.34 7.64
CA ARG A 160 5.39 -20.63 8.26
C ARG A 160 4.35 -21.37 7.42
N THR A 161 3.30 -20.68 6.96
CA THR A 161 2.27 -21.29 6.13
C THR A 161 2.85 -21.84 4.83
N ALA A 162 3.77 -21.12 4.18
CA ALA A 162 4.47 -21.57 2.98
C ALA A 162 5.33 -22.82 3.25
N ALA A 163 6.05 -22.87 4.38
CA ALA A 163 6.83 -24.04 4.77
C ALA A 163 5.94 -25.26 5.06
N THR A 164 4.78 -25.07 5.68
CA THR A 164 3.83 -26.17 5.96
C THR A 164 3.18 -26.72 4.69
N SER A 165 2.84 -25.88 3.72
CA SER A 165 2.30 -26.34 2.43
C SER A 165 3.31 -27.14 1.60
N ALA A 166 4.61 -26.87 1.75
CA ALA A 166 5.67 -27.60 1.05
C ALA A 166 5.97 -28.98 1.68
N LEU A 167 5.48 -29.25 2.90
CA LEU A 167 5.76 -30.48 3.66
C LEU A 167 4.61 -31.48 3.68
N GLN A 168 3.53 -31.29 2.90
CA GLN A 168 2.53 -32.34 2.74
C GLN A 168 3.02 -33.36 1.68
N PRO A 169 3.40 -34.59 2.06
CA PRO A 169 3.65 -35.64 1.07
C PRO A 169 2.32 -36.00 0.40
N VAL A 170 2.32 -36.00 -0.94
CA VAL A 170 1.26 -36.59 -1.74
C VAL A 170 1.19 -38.08 -1.36
N ALA A 171 0.21 -38.47 -0.55
CA ALA A 171 -0.09 -39.86 -0.30
C ALA A 171 -0.72 -40.45 -1.58
N THR A 172 0.13 -40.94 -2.49
CA THR A 172 -0.30 -41.69 -3.67
C THR A 172 -0.86 -43.04 -3.21
N THR A 173 -2.18 -43.13 -3.06
CA THR A 173 -2.86 -44.42 -2.97
C THR A 173 -2.98 -45.00 -4.37
N VAL A 174 -1.99 -45.80 -4.79
CA VAL A 174 -2.18 -46.72 -5.92
C VAL A 174 -2.91 -47.95 -5.38
N ALA A 175 -4.22 -47.99 -5.58
CA ALA A 175 -4.99 -49.21 -5.41
C ALA A 175 -4.74 -50.10 -6.64
N ALA A 176 -4.06 -51.22 -6.42
CA ALA A 176 -3.91 -52.29 -7.39
C ALA A 176 -5.24 -53.06 -7.52
N LEU A 177 -5.71 -53.21 -8.75
CA LEU A 177 -6.57 -54.31 -9.21
C LEU A 177 -6.10 -54.73 -10.60
#